data_AF-A0A4R6ZGI4-F1
#
_entry.id   AF-A0A4R6ZGI4-F1
#
_cell.length_a   1.000
_cell.length_b   1.000
_cell.length_c   1.000
_cell.angle_alpha   90.00
_cell.angle_beta   90.00
_cell.angle_gamma   90.00
#
_symmetry.space_group_name_H-M   'P 1'
#
loop_
_entity.id
_entity.type
_entity.pdbx_description
1 polymer ?
#
loop_
_entity_poly.entity_id
_entity_poly.type
_entity_poly.pdbx_seq_one_letter_code
_entity_poly.pdbx_strand_id
1 'polypeptide(L)' 'MAWLTNFDAHWHEISHRYNERTRRMFRYYLAICAGAFRARHLQLWQVVFSRGRPGRYDAPR' A
#
# COMPACT_ATOMS: atom_id res chain seq x y z
N MET A 1 -4.49 6.44 -2.88
CA MET A 1 -3.56 7.20 -3.75
C MET A 1 -2.51 8.00 -2.98
N ALA A 2 -2.66 8.15 -1.65
CA ALA A 2 -1.74 8.93 -0.81
C ALA A 2 -0.26 8.70 -1.11
N TRP A 3 0.21 7.45 -1.16
CA TRP A 3 1.63 7.18 -1.41
C TRP A 3 2.13 7.63 -2.78
N LEU A 4 1.34 7.45 -3.84
CA LEU A 4 1.72 7.91 -5.19
C LEU A 4 1.75 9.44 -5.26
N THR A 5 0.75 10.10 -4.68
CA THR A 5 0.69 11.58 -4.58
C THR A 5 1.87 12.12 -3.79
N ASN A 6 2.19 11.53 -2.64
CA ASN A 6 3.31 11.96 -1.81
C ASN A 6 4.64 11.70 -2.51
N PHE A 7 4.80 10.54 -3.16
CA PHE A 7 6.00 10.23 -3.93
C PHE A 7 6.25 11.27 -5.02
N ASP A 8 5.21 11.69 -5.73
CA ASP A 8 5.34 12.70 -6.78
C ASP A 8 5.66 14.08 -6.23
N ALA A 9 5.01 14.48 -5.14
CA ALA A 9 5.25 15.77 -4.49
C ALA A 9 6.67 15.89 -3.96
N HIS A 10 7.21 14.81 -3.38
CA HIS A 10 8.51 14.80 -2.69
C HIS A 10 9.65 14.18 -3.51
N TRP A 11 9.42 13.82 -4.79
CA TRP A 11 10.46 13.23 -5.64
C TRP A 11 11.72 14.10 -5.73
N HIS A 12 11.55 15.42 -5.77
CA HIS A 12 12.63 16.38 -5.88
C HIS A 12 13.69 16.21 -4.77
N GLU A 13 13.27 15.86 -3.54
CA GLU A 13 14.13 15.68 -2.38
C GLU A 13 15.08 14.48 -2.50
N ILE A 14 14.62 13.40 -3.14
CA ILE A 14 15.36 12.13 -3.23
C ILE A 14 15.95 11.86 -4.63
N SER A 15 15.56 12.66 -5.63
CA SER A 15 15.93 12.49 -7.03
C SER A 15 17.44 12.40 -7.27
N HIS A 16 18.26 13.05 -6.46
CA HIS A 16 19.72 13.01 -6.56
C HIS A 16 20.33 11.61 -6.35
N ARG A 17 19.61 10.68 -5.71
CA ARG A 17 20.09 9.30 -5.43
C ARG A 17 19.61 8.28 -6.46
N TYR A 18 18.72 8.67 -7.36
CA TYR A 18 18.00 7.76 -8.24
C TYR A 18 17.91 8.34 -9.65
N ASN A 19 17.52 7.52 -10.61
CA ASN A 19 17.34 7.96 -11.99
C ASN A 19 15.85 7.93 -12.38
N GLU A 20 15.54 8.54 -13.53
CA GLU A 20 14.17 8.63 -14.02
C GLU A 20 13.56 7.25 -14.32
N ARG A 21 14.37 6.24 -14.66
CA ARG A 21 13.89 4.86 -14.81
C ARG A 21 13.34 4.32 -13.48
N THR A 22 14.05 4.52 -12.39
CA THR A 22 13.59 4.12 -11.04
C THR A 22 12.31 4.85 -10.66
N ARG A 23 12.21 6.15 -10.95
CA ARG A 23 10.99 6.94 -10.72
C ARG A 23 9.79 6.35 -11.44
N ARG A 24 9.92 6.08 -12.74
CA ARG A 24 8.85 5.51 -13.57
C ARG A 24 8.43 4.13 -13.07
N MET A 25 9.40 3.29 -12.71
CA MET A 25 9.12 1.95 -12.19
C MET A 25 8.35 2.02 -10.87
N PHE A 26 8.75 2.91 -9.95
CA PHE A 26 8.09 3.03 -8.65
C PHE A 26 6.68 3.62 -8.76
N ARG A 27 6.49 4.61 -9.64
CA ARG A 27 5.15 5.11 -9.99
C ARG A 27 4.26 4.01 -10.56
N TYR A 28 4.79 3.22 -11.50
CA TYR A 28 4.05 2.10 -12.10
C TYR A 28 3.64 1.09 -11.02
N TYR A 29 4.57 0.71 -10.15
CA TYR A 29 4.29 -0.19 -9.02
C TYR A 29 3.13 0.31 -8.13
N LEU A 30 3.19 1.57 -7.68
CA LEU A 30 2.14 2.14 -6.85
C LEU A 30 0.79 2.24 -7.57
N ALA A 31 0.81 2.59 -8.86
CA ALA A 31 -0.40 2.71 -9.67
C ALA A 31 -1.06 1.35 -9.94
N ILE A 32 -0.28 0.34 -10.32
CA ILE A 32 -0.82 -0.99 -10.63
C ILE A 32 -1.34 -1.70 -9.38
N CYS A 33 -0.65 -1.59 -8.24
CA CYS A 33 -1.15 -2.14 -6.97
C CYS A 33 -2.48 -1.49 -6.58
N ALA A 34 -2.59 -0.17 -6.68
CA ALA A 34 -3.85 0.52 -6.41
C ALA A 34 -4.97 0.10 -7.38
N GLY A 35 -4.65 -0.08 -8.66
CA GLY A 35 -5.59 -0.61 -9.66
C GLY A 35 -6.08 -2.02 -9.29
N ALA A 36 -5.16 -2.91 -8.94
CA ALA A 36 -5.47 -4.29 -8.57
C ALA A 36 -6.34 -4.38 -7.29
N PHE A 37 -6.09 -3.55 -6.27
CA PHE A 37 -6.98 -3.45 -5.11
C PHE A 37 -8.36 -2.87 -5.45
N ARG A 38 -8.42 -1.80 -6.27
CA ARG A 38 -9.71 -1.20 -6.70
C ARG A 38 -10.55 -2.18 -7.51
N ALA A 39 -9.92 -2.95 -8.39
CA ALA A 39 -10.58 -3.97 -9.20
C ALA A 39 -10.91 -5.25 -8.41
N ARG A 40 -10.59 -5.31 -7.10
CA ARG A 40 -10.72 -6.50 -6.25
C ARG A 40 -9.97 -7.73 -6.76
N HIS A 41 -8.94 -7.52 -7.60
CA HIS A 41 -8.02 -8.60 -8.00
C HIS A 41 -7.07 -8.97 -6.85
N LEU A 42 -6.80 -8.04 -5.95
CA LEU A 42 -6.09 -8.26 -4.69
C LEU A 42 -6.97 -7.96 -3.49
N GLN A 43 -6.70 -8.64 -2.37
CA GLN A 43 -7.42 -8.51 -1.11
C GLN A 43 -6.46 -8.21 0.04
N LEU A 44 -6.93 -7.49 1.05
CA LEU A 44 -6.22 -7.28 2.31
C LEU A 44 -7.08 -7.86 3.43
N TRP A 45 -6.59 -8.90 4.10
CA TRP A 45 -7.32 -9.60 5.15
C TRP A 45 -6.72 -9.34 6.53
N GLN A 46 -7.59 -9.16 7.51
CA GLN A 46 -7.23 -9.24 8.92
C GLN A 46 -7.91 -10.50 9.47
N VAL A 47 -7.11 -11.47 9.91
CA VAL A 47 -7.62 -12.75 10.40
C VAL A 47 -7.09 -12.96 11.81
N VAL A 48 -8.00 -13.18 12.76
CA VAL A 48 -7.68 -13.35 14.19
C VAL A 48 -8.09 -14.76 14.61
N PHE A 49 -7.14 -15.50 15.17
CA PHE A 49 -7.37 -16.84 15.70
C PHE A 49 -7.18 -16.87 17.21
N SER A 50 -7.90 -17.78 17.88
CA SER A 50 -7.70 -18.07 19.30
C SER A 50 -7.90 -19.56 19.58
N ARG A 51 -7.37 -20.03 20.71
CA ARG A 51 -7.60 -21.41 21.17
C ARG A 51 -8.56 -21.39 22.35
N GLY A 52 -9.85 -21.51 22.07
CA GLY A 52 -10.89 -21.61 23.10
C GLY A 52 -11.09 -20.34 23.93
N ARG A 53 -10.95 -19.15 23.34
CA ARG A 53 -11.15 -17.89 24.07
C ARG A 53 -12.60 -17.78 24.55
N PRO A 54 -12.85 -17.63 25.86
CA PRO A 54 -14.18 -17.27 26.35
C PRO A 54 -14.44 -15.78 26.07
N GLY A 55 -15.65 -15.47 25.59
CA GLY A 55 -16.09 -14.09 25.34
C GLY A 55 -15.79 -13.56 23.94
N ARG A 56 -16.31 -12.35 23.65
CA ARG A 56 -16.24 -11.70 22.34
C ARG A 56 -14.84 -11.15 22.04
N TYR A 57 -14.45 -11.18 20.76
CA TYR A 57 -13.35 -10.38 20.25
C TYR A 57 -13.88 -9.01 19.81
N ASP A 58 -13.45 -7.96 20.50
CA ASP A 58 -13.73 -6.57 20.13
C ASP A 58 -12.57 -6.02 19.31
N ALA A 59 -12.75 -5.97 17.98
CA ALA A 59 -11.75 -5.43 17.09
C ALA A 59 -11.61 -3.91 17.29
N PRO A 60 -10.38 -3.35 17.33
CA PRO A 60 -10.19 -1.91 17.22
C PRO A 60 -10.75 -1.44 15.87
N ARG A 61 -11.49 -0.33 15.90
CA ARG A 61 -12.07 0.31 14.72
C ARG A 61 -11.20 1.46 14.25
#